data_AF-A0A3R7WCU0-F1
#
_entry.id   AF-A0A3R7WCU0-F1
#
_cell.length_a   1.000
_cell.length_b   1.000
_cell.length_c   1.000
_cell.angle_alpha   90.00
_cell.angle_beta   90.00
_cell.angle_gamma   90.00
#
_symmetry.space_group_name_H-M   'P 1'
#
loop_
_entity.id
_entity.type
_entity.pdbx_description
1 polymer ?
#
loop_
_entity_poly.entity_id
_entity_poly.type
_entity_poly.pdbx_seq_one_letter_code
_entity_poly.pdbx_strand_id
1 'polypeptide(L)'
;MNLQKLSRLDLNLLVSLQALMEERSVTRAAERLYITQPAMSRVLQRLRDQLDDPLFTRSGNKLIPSPKAEKLATRLPSMLDSILEMVSDGEFNPAAYEGEIAIVIPEFFAISVISELTSMLNDYAPGVTLSVTGVTDSIEGDLATGELDFAVDIAKSQSEEIKATNLAAGSPSIWMKEDHPLANQKTLVLDEILEYPFIQYYLFITKGVNARTDSRFDRELHKLGRKRKKALVTRQFFTAIETLVNSDCLMVAAARYGERPKPDVYPIVQKNFPMDLPHTDIISLVLLQHKRTLESPIHRWLSDAIIYLVTKMHLNWS
;
A
#
# COMPACT_ATOMS: atom_id res chain seq x y z
N MET A 1 27.68 19.90 -1.55
CA MET A 1 27.70 19.94 -0.06
C MET A 1 28.99 19.31 0.42
N ASN A 2 29.83 20.01 1.20
CA ASN A 2 31.11 19.45 1.66
C ASN A 2 30.92 18.71 2.99
N LEU A 3 30.57 17.42 2.91
CA LEU A 3 30.33 16.56 4.07
C LEU A 3 31.54 16.49 5.02
N GLN A 4 32.77 16.61 4.51
CA GLN A 4 34.00 16.58 5.33
C GLN A 4 34.16 17.83 6.21
N LYS A 5 33.63 18.99 5.78
CA LYS A 5 33.61 20.20 6.62
C LYS A 5 32.51 20.11 7.67
N LEU A 6 31.37 19.54 7.32
CA LEU A 6 30.23 19.39 8.24
C LEU A 6 30.50 18.34 9.32
N SER A 7 31.18 17.23 8.99
CA SER A 7 31.52 16.17 9.96
C SER A 7 32.53 16.60 11.04
N ARG A 8 33.26 17.71 10.80
CA ARG A 8 34.17 18.31 11.79
C ARG A 8 33.46 19.24 12.77
N LEU A 9 32.20 19.60 12.48
CA LEU A 9 31.36 20.39 13.37
C LEU A 9 30.57 19.44 14.27
N ASP A 10 30.62 19.71 15.57
CA ASP A 10 29.76 19.00 16.51
C ASP A 10 28.41 19.73 16.52
N LEU A 11 27.44 19.18 15.77
CA LEU A 11 26.13 19.82 15.57
C LEU A 11 25.36 20.00 16.88
N ASN A 12 25.65 19.20 17.92
CA ASN A 12 25.05 19.38 19.25
C ASN A 12 25.48 20.70 19.90
N LEU A 13 26.64 21.26 19.52
CA LEU A 13 27.07 22.56 20.00
C LEU A 13 26.18 23.69 19.50
N LEU A 14 25.53 23.53 18.34
CA LEU A 14 24.61 24.53 17.79
C LEU A 14 23.34 24.67 18.65
N VAL A 15 22.84 23.57 19.23
CA VAL A 15 21.74 23.61 20.22
C VAL A 15 22.15 24.43 21.45
N SER A 16 23.39 24.26 21.90
CA SER A 16 23.92 25.02 23.03
C SER A 16 24.15 26.50 22.71
N LEU A 17 24.57 26.81 21.47
CA LEU A 17 24.69 28.18 20.99
C LEU A 17 23.32 28.89 20.99
N GLN A 18 22.27 28.20 20.54
CA GLN A 18 20.90 28.73 20.56
C GLN A 18 20.46 29.09 21.98
N ALA A 19 20.63 28.16 22.94
CA ALA A 19 20.31 28.42 24.34
C ALA A 19 21.12 29.59 24.93
N LEU A 20 22.42 29.71 24.62
CA LEU A 20 23.25 30.83 25.06
C LEU A 20 22.82 32.18 24.45
N MET A 21 22.35 32.18 23.19
CA MET A 21 21.85 33.37 22.52
C MET A 21 20.55 33.87 23.14
N GLU A 22 19.64 32.98 23.53
CA GLU A 22 18.37 33.35 24.16
C GLU A 22 18.56 33.76 25.62
N GLU A 23 19.27 32.95 26.41
CA GLU A 23 19.40 33.17 27.84
C GLU A 23 20.38 34.28 28.21
N ARG A 24 21.31 34.63 27.31
CA ARG A 24 22.39 35.62 27.55
C ARG A 24 23.17 35.37 28.85
N SER A 25 23.19 34.12 29.31
CA SER A 25 23.78 33.68 30.58
C SER A 25 24.19 32.22 30.48
N VAL A 26 25.44 31.91 30.80
CA VAL A 26 25.97 30.53 30.81
C VAL A 26 25.23 29.67 31.84
N THR A 27 24.90 30.24 33.00
CA THR A 27 24.21 29.49 34.07
C THR A 27 22.80 29.13 33.66
N ARG A 28 22.01 30.08 33.16
CA ARG A 28 20.62 29.83 32.72
C ARG A 28 20.56 28.91 31.49
N ALA A 29 21.49 29.06 30.56
CA ALA A 29 21.59 28.15 29.41
C ALA A 29 21.94 26.72 29.84
N ALA A 30 22.78 26.55 30.87
CA ALA A 30 23.10 25.25 31.44
C ALA A 30 21.86 24.61 32.10
N GLU A 31 21.11 25.38 32.90
CA GLU A 31 19.86 24.95 33.51
C GLU A 31 18.82 24.51 32.47
N ARG A 32 18.62 25.30 31.42
CA ARG A 32 17.67 25.01 30.34
C ARG A 32 17.99 23.74 29.57
N LEU A 33 19.27 23.46 29.35
CA LEU A 33 19.72 22.24 28.68
C LEU A 33 20.01 21.08 29.65
N TYR A 34 19.63 21.22 30.93
CA TYR A 34 19.81 20.20 31.97
C TYR A 34 21.27 19.71 32.11
N ILE A 35 22.24 20.62 31.98
CA ILE A 35 23.67 20.34 32.19
C ILE A 35 24.27 21.25 33.26
N THR A 36 25.47 20.91 33.74
CA THR A 36 26.17 21.73 34.72
C THR A 36 26.78 22.98 34.07
N GLN A 37 26.89 24.08 34.83
CA GLN A 37 27.53 25.32 34.35
C GLN A 37 29.00 25.12 33.89
N PRO A 38 29.85 24.29 34.55
CA PRO A 38 31.17 23.96 34.00
C PRO A 38 31.10 23.23 32.65
N ALA A 39 30.12 22.34 32.45
CA ALA A 39 29.92 21.66 31.17
C ALA A 39 29.50 22.65 30.07
N MET A 40 28.56 23.55 30.34
CA MET A 40 28.18 24.63 29.41
C MET A 40 29.35 25.56 29.09
N SER A 41 30.22 25.85 30.06
CA SER A 41 31.42 26.66 29.82
C SER A 41 32.42 25.97 28.89
N ARG A 42 32.61 24.65 29.02
CA ARG A 42 33.42 23.85 28.09
C ARG A 42 32.81 23.77 26.69
N VAL A 43 31.49 23.65 26.60
CA VAL A 43 30.73 23.70 25.34
C VAL A 43 30.94 25.04 24.64
N LEU A 44 30.83 26.15 25.37
CA LEU A 44 31.10 27.48 24.83
C LEU A 44 32.54 27.63 24.35
N GLN A 45 33.52 27.06 25.06
CA GLN A 45 34.91 27.09 24.61
C GLN A 45 35.08 26.31 23.29
N ARG A 46 34.51 25.10 23.18
CA ARG A 46 34.54 24.32 21.93
C ARG A 46 33.85 25.04 20.77
N LEU A 47 32.73 25.73 21.04
CA LEU A 47 32.06 26.57 20.05
C LEU A 47 32.99 27.67 19.52
N ARG A 48 33.76 28.32 20.41
CA ARG A 48 34.72 29.35 20.03
C ARG A 48 35.83 28.79 19.15
N ASP A 49 36.37 27.64 19.54
CA ASP A 49 37.47 26.99 18.81
C ASP A 49 37.00 26.48 17.43
N GLN A 50 35.80 25.90 17.34
CA GLN A 50 35.24 25.40 16.08
C GLN A 50 34.82 26.51 15.12
N LEU A 51 34.24 27.60 15.65
CA LEU A 51 33.81 28.71 14.82
C LEU A 51 34.91 29.73 14.58
N ASP A 52 36.04 29.65 15.28
CA ASP A 52 37.10 30.66 15.28
C ASP A 52 36.50 32.06 15.53
N ASP A 53 35.80 32.20 16.67
CA ASP A 53 35.14 33.43 17.10
C ASP A 53 34.94 33.44 18.62
N PRO A 54 35.09 34.57 19.33
CA PRO A 54 34.82 34.62 20.77
C PRO A 54 33.34 34.39 21.14
N LEU A 55 32.41 34.56 20.18
CA LEU A 55 30.95 34.42 20.23
C LEU A 55 30.22 35.32 21.22
N PHE A 56 30.76 35.47 22.42
CA PHE A 56 30.23 36.31 23.47
C PHE A 56 31.36 36.98 24.24
N THR A 57 31.20 38.28 24.49
CA THR A 57 32.00 39.07 25.42
C THR A 57 31.23 39.32 26.71
N ARG A 58 31.91 39.71 27.78
CA ARG A 58 31.28 40.03 29.07
C ARG A 58 31.18 41.53 29.24
N SER A 59 30.00 41.99 29.62
CA SER A 59 29.78 43.33 30.18
C SER A 59 29.00 43.18 31.48
N GLY A 60 29.69 43.36 32.61
CA GLY A 60 29.17 43.00 33.93
C GLY A 60 28.74 41.52 33.99
N ASN A 61 27.51 41.27 34.42
CA ASN A 61 26.94 39.92 34.51
C ASN A 61 26.24 39.44 33.22
N LYS A 62 26.28 40.20 32.13
CA LYS A 62 25.61 39.83 30.87
C LYS A 62 26.60 39.35 29.82
N LEU A 63 26.19 38.33 29.06
CA LEU A 63 26.87 37.92 27.84
C LEU A 63 26.34 38.75 26.67
N ILE A 64 27.26 39.45 26.00
CA ILE A 64 26.98 40.23 24.79
C ILE A 64 27.49 39.42 23.59
N PRO A 65 26.64 39.08 22.61
CA PRO A 65 27.07 38.31 21.45
C PRO A 65 28.02 39.11 20.56
N SER A 66 28.88 38.41 19.82
CA SER A 66 29.65 38.98 18.72
C SER A 66 28.75 39.18 17.49
N PRO A 67 29.12 40.04 16.53
CA PRO A 67 28.38 40.17 15.26
C PRO A 67 28.23 38.85 14.50
N LYS A 68 29.21 37.94 14.63
CA LYS A 68 29.15 36.60 14.03
C LYS A 68 28.12 35.72 14.73
N ALA A 69 28.07 35.75 16.06
CA ALA A 69 27.05 35.02 16.83
C ALA A 69 25.64 35.56 16.54
N GLU A 70 25.46 36.87 16.44
CA GLU A 70 24.18 37.48 16.03
C GLU A 70 23.75 37.03 14.64
N LYS A 71 24.66 37.08 13.66
CA LYS A 71 24.38 36.61 12.30
C LYS A 71 23.97 35.14 12.29
N LEU A 72 24.64 34.27 13.06
CA LEU A 72 24.28 32.85 13.16
C LEU A 72 22.89 32.64 13.77
N ALA A 73 22.56 33.37 14.84
CA ALA A 73 21.27 33.28 15.52
C ALA A 73 20.07 33.69 14.66
N THR A 74 20.27 34.41 13.55
CA THR A 74 19.17 34.72 12.61
C THR A 74 18.67 33.51 11.83
N ARG A 75 19.51 32.48 11.63
CA ARG A 75 19.18 31.29 10.80
C ARG A 75 19.12 30.00 11.60
N LEU A 76 19.75 30.00 12.78
CA LEU A 76 19.89 28.81 13.61
C LEU A 76 18.53 28.25 14.11
N PRO A 77 17.55 29.06 14.54
CA PRO A 77 16.26 28.55 15.02
C PRO A 77 15.55 27.70 13.97
N SER A 78 15.31 28.27 12.77
CA SER A 78 14.61 27.56 11.69
C SER A 78 15.32 26.29 11.24
N MET A 79 16.66 26.27 11.28
CA MET A 79 17.42 25.05 10.96
C MET A 79 17.25 23.97 12.03
N LEU A 80 17.28 24.34 13.31
CA LEU A 80 17.08 23.40 14.41
C LEU A 80 15.63 22.88 14.43
N ASP A 81 14.65 23.73 14.11
CA ASP A 81 13.25 23.34 13.98
C ASP A 81 13.06 22.33 12.85
N SER A 82 13.63 22.57 11.66
CA SER A 82 13.56 21.58 10.57
C SER A 82 14.25 20.26 10.93
N ILE A 83 15.37 20.30 11.67
CA ILE A 83 16.01 19.06 12.16
C ILE A 83 15.08 18.36 13.15
N LEU A 84 14.47 19.10 14.06
CA LEU A 84 13.55 18.57 15.06
C LEU A 84 12.34 17.94 14.37
N GLU A 85 11.75 18.58 13.36
CA GLU A 85 10.67 18.02 12.54
C GLU A 85 11.08 16.72 11.85
N MET A 86 12.32 16.63 11.36
CA MET A 86 12.83 15.40 10.73
C MET A 86 13.04 14.23 11.69
N VAL A 87 13.35 14.51 12.97
CA VAL A 87 13.66 13.48 13.98
C VAL A 87 12.53 13.23 14.97
N SER A 88 11.50 14.08 14.99
CA SER A 88 10.34 13.91 15.85
C SER A 88 9.33 13.03 15.13
N ASP A 89 9.00 11.89 15.72
CA ASP A 89 7.82 11.12 15.36
C ASP A 89 6.57 11.90 15.82
N GLY A 90 6.20 12.95 15.07
CA GLY A 90 4.92 13.64 15.26
C GLY A 90 3.74 12.70 15.05
N GLU A 91 2.53 13.13 15.44
CA GLU A 91 1.33 12.39 15.07
C GLU A 91 1.19 12.35 13.55
N PHE A 92 1.03 11.15 12.99
CA PHE A 92 0.86 10.98 11.56
C PHE A 92 -0.44 11.65 11.10
N ASN A 93 -0.31 12.61 10.18
CA ASN A 93 -1.43 13.27 9.54
C ASN A 93 -1.53 12.82 8.06
N PRO A 94 -2.53 12.00 7.69
CA PRO A 94 -2.72 11.56 6.31
C PRO A 94 -2.85 12.74 5.33
N ALA A 95 -3.46 13.86 5.76
CA ALA A 95 -3.70 15.02 4.91
C ALA A 95 -2.42 15.77 4.53
N ALA A 96 -1.34 15.60 5.28
CA ALA A 96 -0.03 16.21 5.02
C ALA A 96 0.94 15.27 4.30
N TYR A 97 0.55 14.02 4.04
CA TYR A 97 1.41 13.07 3.35
C TYR A 97 1.40 13.34 1.84
N GLU A 98 2.60 13.44 1.26
CA GLU A 98 2.82 13.53 -0.18
C GLU A 98 3.64 12.32 -0.64
N GLY A 99 3.12 11.55 -1.59
CA GLY A 99 3.85 10.37 -2.09
C GLY A 99 3.01 9.47 -2.98
N GLU A 100 3.68 8.50 -3.58
CA GLU A 100 3.05 7.43 -4.35
C GLU A 100 2.86 6.19 -3.46
N ILE A 101 1.75 5.49 -3.66
CA ILE A 101 1.49 4.17 -3.08
C ILE A 101 1.21 3.20 -4.21
N ALA A 102 2.07 2.20 -4.34
CA ALA A 102 2.00 1.21 -5.41
C ALA A 102 1.29 -0.07 -4.92
N ILE A 103 0.25 -0.46 -5.66
CA ILE A 103 -0.61 -1.62 -5.35
C ILE A 103 -0.71 -2.52 -6.57
N VAL A 104 -0.37 -3.80 -6.42
CA VAL A 104 -0.78 -4.82 -7.38
C VAL A 104 -2.07 -5.50 -6.92
N ILE A 105 -3.08 -5.56 -7.78
CA ILE A 105 -4.42 -6.04 -7.43
C ILE A 105 -5.11 -6.65 -8.66
N PRO A 106 -5.79 -7.79 -8.53
CA PRO A 106 -6.65 -8.34 -9.58
C PRO A 106 -7.67 -7.32 -10.10
N GLU A 107 -7.78 -7.20 -11.43
CA GLU A 107 -8.60 -6.17 -12.08
C GLU A 107 -10.06 -6.21 -11.63
N PHE A 108 -10.65 -7.42 -11.51
CA PHE A 108 -12.02 -7.60 -11.03
C PHE A 108 -12.22 -6.90 -9.67
N PHE A 109 -11.34 -7.19 -8.71
CA PHE A 109 -11.40 -6.64 -7.36
C PHE A 109 -11.03 -5.15 -7.31
N ALA A 110 -10.12 -4.71 -8.18
CA ALA A 110 -9.64 -3.33 -8.24
C ALA A 110 -10.78 -2.36 -8.57
N ILE A 111 -11.68 -2.72 -9.50
CA ILE A 111 -12.78 -1.84 -9.94
C ILE A 111 -13.64 -1.38 -8.76
N SER A 112 -13.85 -2.26 -7.77
CA SER A 112 -14.63 -1.92 -6.57
C SER A 112 -13.76 -1.19 -5.53
N VAL A 113 -12.65 -1.80 -5.11
CA VAL A 113 -11.86 -1.33 -3.96
C VAL A 113 -11.09 -0.04 -4.27
N ILE A 114 -10.45 0.03 -5.43
CA ILE A 114 -9.62 1.19 -5.79
C ILE A 114 -10.50 2.42 -6.02
N SER A 115 -11.69 2.27 -6.64
CA SER A 115 -12.58 3.40 -6.82
C SER A 115 -13.01 4.05 -5.49
N GLU A 116 -13.40 3.24 -4.49
CA GLU A 116 -13.76 3.77 -3.17
C GLU A 116 -12.53 4.31 -2.41
N LEU A 117 -11.39 3.63 -2.53
CA LEU A 117 -10.15 4.07 -1.90
C LEU A 117 -9.68 5.41 -2.45
N THR A 118 -9.68 5.59 -3.77
CA THR A 118 -9.34 6.87 -4.42
C THR A 118 -10.28 7.99 -3.98
N SER A 119 -11.59 7.73 -3.86
CA SER A 119 -12.53 8.73 -3.35
C SER A 119 -12.19 9.14 -1.92
N MET A 120 -11.88 8.17 -1.05
CA MET A 120 -11.49 8.44 0.34
C MET A 120 -10.18 9.24 0.40
N LEU A 121 -9.19 8.88 -0.42
CA LEU A 121 -7.91 9.59 -0.48
C LEU A 121 -8.05 11.06 -0.86
N ASN A 122 -8.93 11.39 -1.81
CA ASN A 122 -9.17 12.78 -2.18
C ASN A 122 -9.64 13.65 -1.01
N ASP A 123 -10.38 13.06 -0.06
CA ASP A 123 -10.92 13.78 1.10
C ASP A 123 -9.94 13.82 2.28
N TYR A 124 -9.21 12.73 2.53
CA TYR A 124 -8.43 12.55 3.77
C TYR A 124 -6.91 12.59 3.57
N ALA A 125 -6.40 12.30 2.37
CA ALA A 125 -4.97 12.25 2.05
C ALA A 125 -4.69 12.70 0.60
N PRO A 126 -4.98 13.96 0.25
CA PRO A 126 -5.00 14.44 -1.13
C PRO A 126 -3.62 14.48 -1.82
N GLY A 127 -2.52 14.41 -1.05
CA GLY A 127 -1.16 14.31 -1.58
C GLY A 127 -0.74 12.89 -1.96
N VAL A 128 -1.56 11.87 -1.68
CA VAL A 128 -1.31 10.48 -2.05
C VAL A 128 -1.71 10.23 -3.50
N THR A 129 -0.79 9.71 -4.30
CA THR A 129 -1.08 9.17 -5.63
C THR A 129 -1.11 7.65 -5.57
N LEU A 130 -2.19 7.02 -6.02
CA LEU A 130 -2.23 5.56 -6.17
C LEU A 130 -1.69 5.13 -7.53
N SER A 131 -0.78 4.17 -7.50
CA SER A 131 -0.25 3.50 -8.68
C SER A 131 -0.73 2.05 -8.67
N VAL A 132 -1.53 1.66 -9.66
CA VAL A 132 -2.26 0.39 -9.64
C VAL A 132 -1.91 -0.44 -10.86
N THR A 133 -1.53 -1.70 -10.64
CA THR A 133 -1.24 -2.67 -11.70
C THR A 133 -1.91 -4.02 -11.45
N GLY A 134 -2.25 -4.75 -12.52
CA GLY A 134 -2.79 -6.11 -12.44
C GLY A 134 -1.74 -7.21 -12.66
N VAL A 135 -0.47 -6.83 -12.83
CA VAL A 135 0.64 -7.73 -13.16
C VAL A 135 1.92 -7.27 -12.47
N THR A 136 2.68 -8.23 -11.97
CA THR A 136 4.05 -8.06 -11.44
C THR A 136 4.87 -9.30 -11.80
N ASP A 137 6.20 -9.11 -11.87
CA ASP A 137 7.13 -10.21 -12.04
C ASP A 137 7.34 -11.03 -10.76
N SER A 138 7.31 -10.40 -9.59
CA SER A 138 7.51 -11.03 -8.29
C SER A 138 6.86 -10.20 -7.19
N ILE A 139 5.70 -10.64 -6.67
CA ILE A 139 5.02 -9.94 -5.58
C ILE A 139 5.96 -9.76 -4.37
N GLU A 140 6.59 -10.84 -3.90
CA GLU A 140 7.48 -10.75 -2.73
C GLU A 140 8.72 -9.89 -2.99
N GLY A 141 9.30 -10.00 -4.20
CA GLY A 141 10.49 -9.22 -4.58
C GLY A 141 10.19 -7.73 -4.63
N ASP A 142 9.12 -7.34 -5.31
CA ASP A 142 8.73 -5.94 -5.49
C ASP A 142 8.27 -5.32 -4.17
N LEU A 143 7.58 -6.09 -3.31
CA LEU A 143 7.25 -5.68 -1.95
C LEU A 143 8.50 -5.46 -1.09
N ALA A 144 9.53 -6.29 -1.24
CA ALA A 144 10.78 -6.18 -0.49
C ALA A 144 11.61 -4.97 -0.92
N THR A 145 11.66 -4.66 -2.23
CA THR A 145 12.43 -3.54 -2.77
C THR A 145 11.75 -2.18 -2.63
N GLY A 146 10.42 -2.14 -2.48
CA GLY A 146 9.68 -0.88 -2.47
C GLY A 146 9.07 -0.47 -3.80
N GLU A 147 9.15 -1.34 -4.81
CA GLU A 147 8.40 -1.15 -6.08
C GLU A 147 6.89 -1.37 -5.87
N LEU A 148 6.52 -2.15 -4.86
CA LEU A 148 5.15 -2.28 -4.36
C LEU A 148 5.10 -1.99 -2.86
N ASP A 149 4.02 -1.34 -2.43
CA ASP A 149 3.69 -1.15 -1.01
C ASP A 149 2.70 -2.19 -0.52
N PHE A 150 1.75 -2.57 -1.40
CA PHE A 150 0.75 -3.59 -1.14
C PHE A 150 0.54 -4.52 -2.33
N ALA A 151 0.12 -5.74 -2.05
CA ALA A 151 -0.41 -6.65 -3.05
C ALA A 151 -1.70 -7.30 -2.57
N VAL A 152 -2.65 -7.51 -3.47
CA VAL A 152 -3.82 -8.35 -3.24
C VAL A 152 -3.69 -9.59 -4.12
N ASP A 153 -3.72 -10.77 -3.51
CA ASP A 153 -3.71 -12.05 -4.24
C ASP A 153 -4.44 -13.12 -3.42
N ILE A 154 -4.59 -14.31 -3.97
CA ILE A 154 -5.09 -15.46 -3.22
C ILE A 154 -4.10 -15.89 -2.14
N ALA A 155 -4.63 -16.36 -1.02
CA ALA A 155 -3.83 -16.92 0.06
C ALA A 155 -3.00 -18.12 -0.44
N LYS A 156 -1.68 -18.04 -0.23
CA LYS A 156 -0.67 -19.08 -0.53
C LYS A 156 0.33 -19.11 0.62
N SER A 157 1.20 -20.11 0.64
CA SER A 157 2.38 -20.07 1.52
C SER A 157 3.24 -18.88 1.11
N GLN A 158 3.46 -17.94 2.02
CA GLN A 158 4.36 -16.81 1.84
C GLN A 158 5.61 -17.00 2.71
N SER A 159 6.67 -16.28 2.39
CA SER A 159 7.81 -16.13 3.29
C SER A 159 7.42 -15.46 4.61
N GLU A 160 8.24 -15.62 5.64
CA GLU A 160 8.01 -14.95 6.93
C GLU A 160 8.13 -13.42 6.83
N GLU A 161 8.68 -12.87 5.76
CA GLU A 161 8.84 -11.43 5.53
C GLU A 161 7.54 -10.74 5.10
N ILE A 162 6.52 -11.50 4.71
CA ILE A 162 5.24 -10.98 4.24
C ILE A 162 4.15 -11.21 5.27
N LYS A 163 3.52 -10.13 5.72
CA LYS A 163 2.27 -10.19 6.46
C LYS A 163 1.12 -10.36 5.46
N ALA A 164 0.37 -11.44 5.61
CA ALA A 164 -0.87 -11.68 4.87
C ALA A 164 -2.07 -11.42 5.78
N THR A 165 -2.97 -10.52 5.38
CA THR A 165 -4.19 -10.17 6.10
C THR A 165 -5.39 -10.57 5.26
N ASN A 166 -6.32 -11.37 5.80
CA ASN A 166 -7.53 -11.77 5.06
C ASN A 166 -8.38 -10.55 4.70
N LEU A 167 -8.79 -10.46 3.43
CA LEU A 167 -9.68 -9.41 2.92
C LEU A 167 -11.07 -9.95 2.60
N ALA A 168 -11.13 -11.00 1.78
CA ALA A 168 -12.38 -11.50 1.23
C ALA A 168 -12.29 -13.00 0.97
N ALA A 169 -13.42 -13.66 0.79
CA ALA A 169 -13.47 -15.08 0.47
C ALA A 169 -14.55 -15.36 -0.58
N GLY A 170 -14.19 -16.14 -1.60
CA GLY A 170 -15.07 -16.42 -2.73
C GLY A 170 -15.11 -17.90 -3.05
N SER A 171 -16.27 -18.40 -3.47
CA SER A 171 -16.40 -19.72 -4.08
C SER A 171 -16.39 -19.59 -5.60
N PRO A 172 -15.87 -20.58 -6.34
CA PRO A 172 -16.01 -20.60 -7.79
C PRO A 172 -17.48 -20.69 -8.20
N SER A 173 -17.79 -20.22 -9.40
CA SER A 173 -19.12 -20.15 -9.99
C SER A 173 -19.02 -20.08 -11.51
N ILE A 174 -20.14 -20.36 -12.18
CA ILE A 174 -20.25 -20.25 -13.63
C ILE A 174 -21.06 -18.99 -13.94
N TRP A 175 -20.44 -18.08 -14.69
CA TRP A 175 -21.06 -16.86 -15.18
C TRP A 175 -21.49 -17.06 -16.63
N MET A 176 -22.64 -16.51 -16.97
CA MET A 176 -23.24 -16.55 -18.31
C MET A 176 -24.13 -15.31 -18.49
N LYS A 177 -24.46 -14.95 -19.73
CA LYS A 177 -25.48 -13.94 -19.99
C LYS A 177 -26.85 -14.38 -19.46
N GLU A 178 -27.71 -13.41 -19.16
CA GLU A 178 -29.00 -13.64 -18.50
C GLU A 178 -29.97 -14.53 -19.30
N ASP A 179 -29.95 -14.43 -20.63
CA ASP A 179 -30.79 -15.23 -21.54
C ASP A 179 -30.12 -16.54 -22.01
N HIS A 180 -28.99 -16.92 -21.40
CA HIS A 180 -28.28 -18.15 -21.76
C HIS A 180 -29.19 -19.38 -21.58
N PRO A 181 -29.14 -20.41 -22.45
CA PRO A 181 -29.99 -21.60 -22.35
C PRO A 181 -29.95 -22.29 -20.98
N LEU A 182 -28.80 -22.26 -20.31
CA LEU A 182 -28.59 -22.83 -18.96
C LEU A 182 -29.02 -21.90 -17.81
N ALA A 183 -29.38 -20.64 -18.07
CA ALA A 183 -29.67 -19.65 -17.03
C ALA A 183 -30.90 -20.00 -16.18
N ASN A 184 -31.86 -20.73 -16.75
CA ASN A 184 -33.06 -21.16 -16.04
C ASN A 184 -32.89 -22.49 -15.27
N GLN A 185 -31.76 -23.17 -15.44
CA GLN A 185 -31.51 -24.41 -14.72
C GLN A 185 -31.20 -24.14 -13.24
N LYS A 186 -31.75 -24.98 -12.35
CA LYS A 186 -31.48 -24.87 -10.90
C LYS A 186 -30.08 -25.35 -10.53
N THR A 187 -29.61 -26.40 -11.19
CA THR A 187 -28.33 -27.05 -10.95
C THR A 187 -27.65 -27.25 -12.28
N LEU A 188 -26.37 -26.89 -12.38
CA LEU A 188 -25.56 -27.16 -13.56
C LEU A 188 -24.90 -28.53 -13.43
N VAL A 189 -24.91 -29.29 -14.52
CA VAL A 189 -24.23 -30.57 -14.68
C VAL A 189 -23.00 -30.38 -15.55
N LEU A 190 -21.89 -31.04 -15.24
CA LEU A 190 -20.62 -30.85 -15.93
C LEU A 190 -20.71 -31.13 -17.44
N ASP A 191 -21.32 -32.25 -17.83
CA ASP A 191 -21.38 -32.63 -19.24
C ASP A 191 -22.21 -31.61 -20.06
N GLU A 192 -23.26 -31.01 -19.49
CA GLU A 192 -24.08 -29.98 -20.15
C GLU A 192 -23.30 -28.67 -20.35
N ILE A 193 -22.55 -28.22 -19.33
CA ILE A 193 -21.77 -26.98 -19.47
C ILE A 193 -20.63 -27.15 -20.49
N LEU A 194 -20.10 -28.37 -20.66
CA LEU A 194 -18.99 -28.65 -21.59
C LEU A 194 -19.42 -28.63 -23.07
N GLU A 195 -20.73 -28.62 -23.37
CA GLU A 195 -21.24 -28.40 -24.73
C GLU A 195 -21.01 -26.95 -25.21
N TYR A 196 -20.81 -26.01 -24.29
CA TYR A 196 -20.64 -24.59 -24.59
C TYR A 196 -19.15 -24.17 -24.61
N PRO A 197 -18.79 -23.16 -25.41
CA PRO A 197 -17.46 -22.57 -25.36
C PRO A 197 -17.23 -21.79 -24.05
N PHE A 198 -15.97 -21.73 -23.61
CA PHE A 198 -15.58 -20.99 -22.41
C PHE A 198 -14.70 -19.79 -22.71
N ILE A 199 -14.90 -18.74 -21.92
CA ILE A 199 -13.93 -17.66 -21.71
C ILE A 199 -13.04 -18.06 -20.53
N GLN A 200 -11.75 -18.19 -20.79
CA GLN A 200 -10.73 -18.33 -19.74
C GLN A 200 -10.20 -16.94 -19.38
N TYR A 201 -10.85 -16.32 -18.40
CA TYR A 201 -10.35 -15.11 -17.75
C TYR A 201 -9.37 -15.48 -16.64
N TYR A 202 -8.18 -14.89 -16.65
CA TYR A 202 -7.21 -15.05 -15.58
C TYR A 202 -7.49 -14.08 -14.45
N LEU A 203 -8.30 -14.55 -13.50
CA LEU A 203 -8.70 -13.77 -12.34
C LEU A 203 -7.51 -13.24 -11.53
N PHE A 204 -6.45 -14.05 -11.39
CA PHE A 204 -5.33 -13.72 -10.50
C PHE A 204 -4.04 -13.36 -11.25
N ILE A 205 -3.13 -12.74 -10.52
CA ILE A 205 -1.81 -12.33 -11.02
C ILE A 205 -1.04 -13.60 -11.43
N THR A 206 -0.75 -13.74 -12.73
CA THR A 206 -0.01 -14.90 -13.25
C THR A 206 0.70 -14.58 -14.56
N LYS A 207 1.85 -15.22 -14.79
CA LYS A 207 2.65 -15.07 -16.01
C LYS A 207 2.14 -16.01 -17.13
N GLY A 208 2.46 -15.66 -18.37
CA GLY A 208 2.35 -16.60 -19.49
C GLY A 208 0.92 -16.98 -19.88
N VAL A 209 -0.02 -16.03 -19.81
CA VAL A 209 -1.42 -16.23 -20.22
C VAL A 209 -1.51 -16.47 -21.73
N ASN A 210 -1.86 -17.70 -22.12
CA ASN A 210 -2.15 -18.07 -23.50
C ASN A 210 -3.04 -19.32 -23.54
N ALA A 211 -3.52 -19.69 -24.73
CA ALA A 211 -4.46 -20.81 -24.91
C ALA A 211 -3.95 -22.18 -24.43
N ARG A 212 -2.62 -22.37 -24.34
CA ARG A 212 -1.99 -23.62 -23.88
C ARG A 212 -1.85 -23.70 -22.37
N THR A 213 -2.13 -22.61 -21.64
CA THR A 213 -1.94 -22.55 -20.20
C THR A 213 -3.22 -23.02 -19.48
N ASP A 214 -3.08 -24.06 -18.66
CA ASP A 214 -4.20 -24.64 -17.93
C ASP A 214 -4.53 -23.88 -16.64
N SER A 215 -5.80 -23.52 -16.48
CA SER A 215 -6.36 -23.02 -15.24
C SER A 215 -6.54 -24.14 -14.20
N ARG A 216 -6.94 -23.78 -12.97
CA ARG A 216 -7.37 -24.78 -11.97
C ARG A 216 -8.51 -25.65 -12.51
N PHE A 217 -9.48 -25.02 -13.19
CA PHE A 217 -10.60 -25.71 -13.83
C PHE A 217 -10.12 -26.74 -14.85
N ASP A 218 -9.21 -26.36 -15.75
CA ASP A 218 -8.68 -27.26 -16.79
C ASP A 218 -7.96 -28.47 -16.18
N ARG A 219 -7.19 -28.25 -15.10
CA ARG A 219 -6.50 -29.34 -14.39
C ARG A 219 -7.47 -30.34 -13.76
N GLU A 220 -8.56 -29.88 -13.14
CA GLU A 220 -9.57 -30.80 -12.59
C GLU A 220 -10.31 -31.55 -13.69
N LEU A 221 -10.64 -30.90 -14.81
CA LEU A 221 -11.21 -31.60 -15.99
C LEU A 221 -10.28 -32.70 -16.52
N HIS A 222 -8.97 -32.43 -16.59
CA HIS A 222 -8.00 -33.41 -17.07
C HIS A 222 -7.92 -34.65 -16.19
N LYS A 223 -8.04 -34.51 -14.86
CA LYS A 223 -8.12 -35.68 -13.95
C LYS A 223 -9.32 -36.58 -14.26
N LEU A 224 -10.39 -36.02 -14.80
CA LEU A 224 -11.60 -36.76 -15.22
C LEU A 224 -11.54 -37.22 -16.69
N GLY A 225 -10.40 -37.03 -17.38
CA GLY A 225 -10.27 -37.32 -18.81
C GLY A 225 -11.13 -36.42 -19.72
N ARG A 226 -11.61 -35.28 -19.19
CA ARG A 226 -12.44 -34.31 -19.91
C ARG A 226 -11.61 -33.10 -20.35
N LYS A 227 -12.15 -32.35 -21.32
CA LYS A 227 -11.61 -31.06 -21.80
C LYS A 227 -12.77 -30.14 -22.16
N ARG A 228 -12.57 -28.83 -22.02
CA ARG A 228 -13.51 -27.80 -22.48
C ARG A 228 -13.02 -27.15 -23.79
N LYS A 229 -13.96 -26.58 -24.55
CA LYS A 229 -13.63 -25.69 -25.66
C LYS A 229 -13.37 -24.28 -25.12
N LYS A 230 -12.20 -23.70 -25.42
CA LYS A 230 -11.88 -22.30 -25.07
C LYS A 230 -12.12 -21.42 -26.29
N ALA A 231 -13.03 -20.45 -26.20
CA ALA A 231 -13.27 -19.46 -27.27
C ALA A 231 -12.42 -18.21 -27.10
N LEU A 232 -12.17 -17.80 -25.86
CA LEU A 232 -11.34 -16.64 -25.52
C LEU A 232 -10.45 -16.97 -24.33
N VAL A 233 -9.22 -16.45 -24.37
CA VAL A 233 -8.29 -16.50 -23.23
C VAL A 233 -7.73 -15.09 -23.04
N THR A 234 -8.02 -14.46 -21.91
CA THR A 234 -7.68 -13.05 -21.68
C THR A 234 -7.38 -12.72 -20.22
N ARG A 235 -6.68 -11.60 -20.01
CA ARG A 235 -6.50 -10.93 -18.72
C ARG A 235 -7.33 -9.65 -18.59
N GLN A 236 -7.97 -9.22 -19.68
CA GLN A 236 -8.74 -7.98 -19.72
C GLN A 236 -10.17 -8.28 -19.27
N PHE A 237 -10.53 -7.78 -18.08
CA PHE A 237 -11.83 -8.03 -17.48
C PHE A 237 -12.97 -7.56 -18.39
N PHE A 238 -12.92 -6.32 -18.88
CA PHE A 238 -13.96 -5.78 -19.75
C PHE A 238 -14.12 -6.57 -21.06
N THR A 239 -13.02 -7.02 -21.67
CA THR A 239 -13.08 -7.89 -22.86
C THR A 239 -13.76 -9.22 -22.55
N ALA A 240 -13.51 -9.80 -21.37
CA ALA A 240 -14.16 -11.04 -20.95
C ALA A 240 -15.67 -10.81 -20.70
N ILE A 241 -16.03 -9.74 -20.00
CA ILE A 241 -17.43 -9.39 -19.70
C ILE A 241 -18.21 -9.09 -20.98
N GLU A 242 -17.68 -8.27 -21.88
CA GLU A 242 -18.32 -7.97 -23.18
C GLU A 242 -18.50 -9.22 -24.03
N THR A 243 -17.49 -10.10 -24.07
CA THR A 243 -17.62 -11.37 -24.80
C THR A 243 -18.68 -12.27 -24.18
N LEU A 244 -18.79 -12.27 -22.84
CA LEU A 244 -19.77 -13.07 -22.12
C LEU A 244 -21.21 -12.61 -22.39
N VAL A 245 -21.45 -11.30 -22.43
CA VAL A 245 -22.76 -10.71 -22.71
C VAL A 245 -23.19 -10.94 -24.16
N ASN A 246 -22.24 -10.93 -25.11
CA ASN A 246 -22.53 -11.02 -26.54
C ASN A 246 -22.39 -12.43 -27.14
N SER A 247 -22.29 -13.48 -26.32
CA SER A 247 -22.17 -14.86 -26.81
C SER A 247 -22.76 -15.89 -25.84
N ASP A 248 -22.95 -17.13 -26.29
CA ASP A 248 -23.30 -18.26 -25.41
C ASP A 248 -22.05 -18.87 -24.75
N CYS A 249 -21.02 -18.05 -24.47
CA CYS A 249 -19.87 -18.53 -23.73
C CYS A 249 -20.18 -18.64 -22.23
N LEU A 250 -19.46 -19.53 -21.56
CA LEU A 250 -19.44 -19.64 -20.11
C LEU A 250 -18.10 -19.11 -19.56
N MET A 251 -18.12 -18.54 -18.36
CA MET A 251 -16.90 -18.09 -17.67
C MET A 251 -16.86 -18.66 -16.26
N VAL A 252 -15.71 -19.21 -15.85
CA VAL A 252 -15.50 -19.58 -14.45
C VAL A 252 -14.95 -18.36 -13.72
N ALA A 253 -15.68 -17.88 -12.71
CA ALA A 253 -15.33 -16.72 -11.90
C ALA A 253 -15.82 -16.94 -10.46
N ALA A 254 -15.55 -16.02 -9.54
CA ALA A 254 -15.93 -16.17 -8.14
C ALA A 254 -17.26 -15.49 -7.81
N ALA A 255 -18.14 -16.15 -7.05
CA ALA A 255 -19.48 -15.65 -6.74
C ALA A 255 -19.53 -14.64 -5.57
N ARG A 256 -18.50 -14.59 -4.72
CA ARG A 256 -18.60 -13.94 -3.39
C ARG A 256 -17.46 -13.00 -3.01
N TYR A 257 -16.67 -12.50 -3.96
CA TYR A 257 -15.78 -11.36 -3.66
C TYR A 257 -16.51 -10.02 -3.58
N GLY A 258 -17.84 -10.08 -3.55
CA GLY A 258 -18.71 -8.93 -3.46
C GLY A 258 -19.08 -8.29 -4.80
N GLU A 259 -18.47 -8.75 -5.89
CA GLU A 259 -18.96 -8.49 -7.23
C GLU A 259 -20.15 -9.39 -7.55
N ARG A 260 -21.35 -8.91 -7.25
CA ARG A 260 -22.42 -9.09 -8.21
C ARG A 260 -22.26 -7.94 -9.22
N PRO A 261 -21.96 -8.20 -10.51
CA PRO A 261 -22.24 -7.19 -11.52
C PRO A 261 -23.66 -6.73 -11.26
N LYS A 262 -23.86 -5.45 -10.95
CA LYS A 262 -25.21 -4.94 -10.72
C LYS A 262 -26.03 -5.35 -11.95
N PRO A 263 -27.16 -6.07 -11.79
CA PRO A 263 -27.94 -6.55 -12.93
C PRO A 263 -28.26 -5.42 -13.92
N ASP A 264 -28.42 -4.20 -13.41
CA ASP A 264 -28.68 -2.98 -14.18
C ASP A 264 -27.49 -2.52 -15.06
N VAL A 265 -26.27 -3.00 -14.80
CA VAL A 265 -25.04 -2.62 -15.50
C VAL A 265 -24.61 -3.70 -16.51
N TYR A 266 -24.73 -4.97 -16.15
CA TYR A 266 -24.44 -6.09 -17.07
C TYR A 266 -25.49 -7.21 -16.93
N PRO A 267 -26.11 -7.67 -18.04
CA PRO A 267 -27.10 -8.75 -18.03
C PRO A 267 -26.41 -10.12 -17.86
N ILE A 268 -25.82 -10.35 -16.69
CA ILE A 268 -25.05 -11.56 -16.34
C ILE A 268 -25.71 -12.26 -15.17
N VAL A 269 -25.85 -13.58 -15.29
CA VAL A 269 -26.32 -14.48 -14.24
C VAL A 269 -25.16 -15.35 -13.76
N GLN A 270 -25.09 -15.54 -12.44
CA GLN A 270 -24.14 -16.43 -11.78
C GLN A 270 -24.87 -17.70 -11.33
N LYS A 271 -24.26 -18.86 -11.60
CA LYS A 271 -24.73 -20.17 -11.16
C LYS A 271 -23.66 -20.85 -10.31
N ASN A 272 -24.13 -21.67 -9.37
CA ASN A 272 -23.24 -22.48 -8.55
C ASN A 272 -22.34 -23.35 -9.43
N PHE A 273 -21.12 -23.55 -8.96
CA PHE A 273 -20.18 -24.44 -9.61
C PHE A 273 -20.72 -25.88 -9.62
N PRO A 274 -20.49 -26.67 -10.69
CA PRO A 274 -21.01 -28.03 -10.78
C PRO A 274 -20.52 -28.91 -9.62
N MET A 275 -21.45 -29.58 -8.93
CA MET A 275 -21.14 -30.42 -7.76
C MET A 275 -20.42 -31.72 -8.14
N ASP A 276 -20.52 -32.13 -9.39
CA ASP A 276 -19.85 -33.29 -10.00
C ASP A 276 -18.39 -32.99 -10.40
N LEU A 277 -17.90 -31.77 -10.18
CA LEU A 277 -16.50 -31.40 -10.35
C LEU A 277 -15.86 -31.02 -8.99
N PRO A 278 -14.84 -31.76 -8.51
CA PRO A 278 -14.13 -31.41 -7.29
C PRO A 278 -13.56 -29.99 -7.36
N HIS A 279 -13.83 -29.18 -6.34
CA HIS A 279 -13.33 -27.82 -6.23
C HIS A 279 -13.02 -27.45 -4.79
N THR A 280 -12.25 -26.38 -4.62
CA THR A 280 -12.10 -25.75 -3.31
C THR A 280 -13.30 -24.83 -3.10
N ASP A 281 -14.03 -25.04 -2.01
CA ASP A 281 -15.23 -24.27 -1.70
C ASP A 281 -14.94 -22.80 -1.45
N ILE A 282 -13.74 -22.49 -0.94
CA ILE A 282 -13.37 -21.14 -0.51
C ILE A 282 -11.96 -20.79 -1.01
N ILE A 283 -11.88 -19.71 -1.77
CA ILE A 283 -10.65 -19.07 -2.22
C ILE A 283 -10.54 -17.74 -1.47
N SER A 284 -9.60 -17.65 -0.54
CA SER A 284 -9.36 -16.43 0.25
C SER A 284 -8.47 -15.45 -0.51
N LEU A 285 -8.90 -14.19 -0.59
CA LEU A 285 -8.09 -13.05 -0.99
C LEU A 285 -7.44 -12.42 0.24
N VAL A 286 -6.18 -12.07 0.13
CA VAL A 286 -5.39 -11.48 1.21
C VAL A 286 -4.70 -10.20 0.74
N LEU A 287 -4.59 -9.23 1.66
CA LEU A 287 -3.68 -8.09 1.56
C LEU A 287 -2.30 -8.55 2.03
N LEU A 288 -1.31 -8.41 1.16
CA LEU A 288 0.08 -8.73 1.39
C LEU A 288 0.85 -7.44 1.59
N GLN A 289 1.66 -7.40 2.65
CA GLN A 289 2.50 -6.27 3.02
C GLN A 289 3.85 -6.78 3.54
N HIS A 290 4.94 -6.13 3.14
CA HIS A 290 6.27 -6.49 3.64
C HIS A 290 6.49 -6.00 5.08
N LYS A 291 7.22 -6.77 5.90
CA LYS A 291 7.55 -6.40 7.29
C LYS A 291 8.18 -5.01 7.44
N ARG A 292 8.98 -4.60 6.45
CA ARG A 292 9.65 -3.28 6.40
C ARG A 292 8.68 -2.08 6.53
N THR A 293 7.42 -2.23 6.11
CA THR A 293 6.44 -1.14 6.11
C THR A 293 5.39 -1.27 7.22
N LEU A 294 5.44 -2.31 8.05
CA LEU A 294 4.42 -2.55 9.08
C LEU A 294 4.34 -1.44 10.12
N GLU A 295 5.46 -0.81 10.45
CA GLU A 295 5.51 0.30 11.40
C GLU A 295 5.36 1.68 10.73
N SER A 296 5.33 1.73 9.41
CA SER A 296 5.14 2.99 8.68
C SER A 296 3.70 3.50 8.89
N PRO A 297 3.52 4.73 9.40
CA PRO A 297 2.18 5.24 9.71
C PRO A 297 1.24 5.31 8.49
N ILE A 298 1.72 5.77 7.34
CA ILE A 298 0.93 5.82 6.09
C ILE A 298 0.49 4.42 5.66
N HIS A 299 1.38 3.42 5.77
CA HIS A 299 1.05 2.07 5.36
C HIS A 299 0.04 1.42 6.31
N ARG A 300 0.15 1.64 7.62
CA ARG A 300 -0.86 1.17 8.58
C ARG A 300 -2.22 1.78 8.29
N TRP A 301 -2.25 3.10 8.13
CA TRP A 301 -3.48 3.83 7.83
C TRP A 301 -4.15 3.33 6.53
N LEU A 302 -3.37 3.13 5.46
CA LEU A 302 -3.87 2.59 4.20
C LEU A 302 -4.31 1.13 4.28
N SER A 303 -3.56 0.27 4.98
CA SER A 303 -3.97 -1.11 5.17
C SER A 303 -5.30 -1.21 5.90
N ASP A 304 -5.48 -0.38 6.94
CA ASP A 304 -6.73 -0.32 7.71
C ASP A 304 -7.88 0.21 6.86
N ALA A 305 -7.63 1.23 6.03
CA ALA A 305 -8.62 1.74 5.09
C ALA A 305 -9.06 0.69 4.06
N ILE A 306 -8.11 -0.03 3.45
CA ILE A 306 -8.40 -1.11 2.49
C ILE A 306 -9.25 -2.19 3.17
N ILE A 307 -8.85 -2.64 4.36
CA ILE A 307 -9.59 -3.66 5.12
C ILE A 307 -11.00 -3.18 5.46
N TYR A 308 -11.14 -1.93 5.91
CA TYR A 308 -12.43 -1.31 6.22
C TYR A 308 -13.35 -1.26 5.00
N LEU A 309 -12.86 -0.78 3.85
CA LEU A 309 -13.64 -0.67 2.62
C LEU A 309 -14.13 -2.05 2.16
N VAL A 310 -13.25 -3.05 2.16
CA VAL A 310 -13.62 -4.43 1.79
C VAL A 310 -14.67 -4.99 2.76
N THR A 311 -14.53 -4.73 4.06
CA THR A 311 -15.50 -5.21 5.08
C THR A 311 -16.87 -4.55 4.89
N LYS A 312 -16.90 -3.23 4.64
CA LYS A 312 -18.12 -2.46 4.38
C LYS A 312 -18.84 -2.96 3.12
N MET A 313 -18.10 -3.27 2.07
CA MET A 313 -18.64 -3.85 0.84
C MET A 313 -19.36 -5.17 1.07
N HIS A 314 -18.79 -6.08 1.87
CA HIS A 314 -19.45 -7.36 2.20
C HIS A 314 -20.79 -7.15 2.90
N LEU A 315 -20.90 -6.16 3.79
CA LEU A 315 -22.13 -5.86 4.53
C LEU A 315 -23.24 -5.29 3.65
N ASN A 316 -22.90 -4.48 2.64
CA ASN A 316 -23.88 -3.91 1.72
C ASN A 316 -24.43 -4.92 0.70
N TRP A 317 -23.82 -6.10 0.61
CA TRP A 317 -24.14 -7.15 -0.36
C TRP A 317 -24.70 -8.43 0.27
N SER A 318 -24.84 -8.45 1.60
CA SER A 318 -25.50 -9.50 2.38
C SER A 318 -26.98 -9.19 2.60
#